data_AF-A0A8J7TKG9-F1
#
_entry.id   AF-A0A8J7TKG9-F1
#
_cell.length_a   1.000
_cell.length_b   1.000
_cell.length_c   1.000
_cell.angle_alpha   90.00
_cell.angle_beta   90.00
_cell.angle_gamma   90.00
#
_symmetry.space_group_name_H-M   'P 1'
#
loop_
_entity.id
_entity.type
_entity.pdbx_description
1 polymer ?
#
loop_
_entity_poly.entity_id
_entity_poly.type
_entity_poly.pdbx_seq_one_letter_code
_entity_poly.pdbx_strand_id
1 'polypeptide(L)'
;MNQNKAKHRICPSPRLRVFRAAALLLISLSFFANGFSAQGKGEKAERTDKTDKNERGEKGDVDKAKLAFIQATCWSCHPRGENSINGDRPLKGPGFLRRYPDDESLAEFIRKGAEDKGMPSFPADRLSDRNLSLVISYIRSLTPPAR
;
A
#
# COMPACT_ATOMS: atom_id res chain seq x y z
N MET A 1 -27.72 -16.20 41.59
CA MET A 1 -26.92 -15.05 42.08
C MET A 1 -25.45 -15.44 42.17
N ASN A 2 -24.55 -14.75 41.46
CA ASN A 2 -23.24 -14.40 42.02
C ASN A 2 -22.64 -13.27 41.18
N GLN A 3 -22.52 -12.10 41.81
CA GLN A 3 -21.99 -10.88 41.24
C GLN A 3 -20.50 -10.83 41.54
N ASN A 4 -19.65 -10.74 40.51
CA ASN A 4 -18.29 -10.26 40.69
C ASN A 4 -17.99 -9.12 39.72
N LYS A 5 -17.83 -7.96 40.36
CA LYS A 5 -17.79 -6.61 39.87
C LYS A 5 -16.35 -6.14 39.99
N ALA A 6 -15.69 -5.77 38.89
CA ALA A 6 -14.60 -4.78 38.81
C ALA A 6 -13.81 -4.96 37.50
N LYS A 7 -13.30 -3.96 36.80
CA LYS A 7 -13.37 -2.49 36.86
C LYS A 7 -12.79 -2.06 35.51
N HIS A 8 -13.51 -1.23 34.76
CA HIS A 8 -13.03 -0.60 33.52
C HIS A 8 -11.72 0.16 33.77
N ARG A 9 -10.66 -0.16 33.02
CA ARG A 9 -9.47 0.71 32.92
C ARG A 9 -9.70 1.72 31.81
N ILE A 10 -10.18 2.90 32.21
CA ILE A 10 -10.28 4.09 31.38
C ILE A 10 -8.87 4.70 31.32
N CYS A 11 -8.28 4.75 30.13
CA CYS A 11 -7.04 5.48 29.89
C CYS A 11 -7.38 6.95 29.60
N PRO A 12 -6.94 7.94 30.39
CA PRO A 12 -7.07 9.34 30.01
C PRO A 12 -5.95 9.75 29.04
N SER A 13 -6.37 10.39 27.96
CA SER A 13 -5.59 10.93 26.84
C SER A 13 -4.53 11.98 27.26
N PRO A 14 -3.43 12.13 26.50
CA PRO A 14 -2.47 13.20 26.73
C PRO A 14 -3.06 14.57 26.36
N ARG A 15 -2.94 15.51 27.30
CA ARG A 15 -3.39 16.91 27.21
C ARG A 15 -2.61 17.67 26.13
N LEU A 16 -3.37 18.22 25.20
CA LEU A 16 -3.00 19.29 24.27
C LEU A 16 -2.41 20.48 25.05
N ARG A 17 -1.13 20.84 24.79
CA ARG A 17 -0.58 22.12 25.21
C ARG A 17 -0.66 23.09 24.03
N VAL A 18 -1.56 24.04 24.19
CA VAL A 18 -1.74 25.21 23.34
C VAL A 18 -0.57 26.15 23.63
N PHE A 19 0.35 26.33 22.69
CA PHE A 19 1.29 27.45 22.70
C PHE A 19 0.77 28.49 21.70
N ARG A 20 0.38 29.66 22.23
CA ARG A 20 0.07 30.87 21.46
C ARG A 20 1.30 31.77 21.44
N ALA A 21 1.31 32.65 20.42
CA ALA A 21 2.19 33.82 20.22
C ALA A 21 3.56 33.47 19.59
N ALA A 22 4.16 34.25 18.70
CA ALA A 22 3.91 35.58 18.18
C ALA A 22 4.62 35.66 16.80
N ALA A 23 4.04 36.33 15.79
CA ALA A 23 4.47 37.65 15.30
C ALA A 23 5.62 37.64 14.27
N LEU A 24 5.38 38.39 13.17
CA LEU A 24 6.35 39.08 12.29
C LEU A 24 7.13 38.15 11.32
N LEU A 25 7.31 38.42 10.02
CA LEU A 25 7.52 39.70 9.33
C LEU A 25 7.24 39.52 7.82
N LEU A 26 6.66 40.55 7.22
CA LEU A 26 6.54 40.75 5.78
C LEU A 26 7.93 40.95 5.15
N ILE A 27 8.25 40.19 4.10
CA ILE A 27 9.26 40.59 3.11
C ILE A 27 8.65 40.38 1.73
N SER A 28 8.22 41.51 1.16
CA SER A 28 7.91 41.72 -0.24
C SER A 28 9.19 42.15 -0.99
N LEU A 29 9.12 42.07 -2.33
CA LEU A 29 10.12 42.45 -3.34
C LEU A 29 11.27 41.45 -3.52
N SER A 30 11.77 41.10 -4.71
CA SER A 30 11.45 41.39 -6.11
C SER A 30 12.55 40.68 -6.91
N PHE A 31 12.22 40.14 -8.09
CA PHE A 31 13.11 40.00 -9.26
C PHE A 31 14.56 39.51 -9.06
N PHE A 32 14.84 38.30 -9.54
CA PHE A 32 16.04 38.10 -10.35
C PHE A 32 15.75 37.07 -11.44
N ALA A 33 15.11 37.56 -12.51
CA ALA A 33 15.27 36.96 -13.82
C ALA A 33 16.69 37.30 -14.29
N ASN A 34 17.58 36.30 -14.30
CA ASN A 34 18.76 36.32 -15.16
C ASN A 34 18.99 34.90 -15.66
N GLY A 35 18.75 34.71 -16.96
CA GLY A 35 19.24 33.57 -17.68
C GLY A 35 20.78 33.59 -17.72
N PHE A 36 21.38 32.45 -17.44
CA PHE A 36 22.76 32.17 -17.82
C PHE A 36 22.77 30.83 -18.56
N SER A 37 22.78 30.93 -19.89
CA SER A 37 23.13 29.81 -20.76
C SER A 37 24.64 29.63 -20.68
N ALA A 38 25.10 28.45 -20.28
CA ALA A 38 26.45 27.99 -20.64
C ALA A 38 26.53 26.45 -20.61
N GLN A 39 27.10 25.97 -21.70
CA GLN A 39 27.20 24.60 -22.17
C GLN A 39 28.33 23.86 -21.43
N GLY A 40 28.04 22.69 -20.87
CA GLY A 40 29.02 21.81 -20.24
C GLY A 40 28.92 20.40 -20.81
N LYS A 41 29.92 20.06 -21.62
CA LYS A 41 30.15 18.74 -22.22
C LYS A 41 30.30 17.65 -21.16
N GLY A 42 29.82 16.46 -21.55
CA GLY A 42 30.06 15.11 -21.05
C GLY A 42 30.79 14.91 -19.73
N GLU A 43 30.15 14.15 -18.84
CA GLU A 43 30.87 13.02 -18.26
C GLU A 43 29.89 11.90 -17.90
N LYS A 44 30.18 10.74 -18.47
CA LYS A 44 29.54 9.46 -18.22
C LYS A 44 29.97 9.00 -16.83
N ALA A 45 29.29 9.48 -15.80
CA ALA A 45 29.41 8.89 -14.47
C ALA A 45 28.39 7.76 -14.34
N GLU A 46 28.80 6.59 -14.86
CA GLU A 46 28.30 5.30 -14.42
C GLU A 46 28.55 5.21 -12.91
N ARG A 47 27.56 5.64 -12.14
CA ARG A 47 27.53 5.42 -10.71
C ARG A 47 27.02 4.00 -10.52
N THR A 48 27.97 3.08 -10.33
CA THR A 48 27.73 1.76 -9.75
C THR A 48 26.92 1.95 -8.47
N ASP A 49 25.61 1.72 -8.57
CA ASP A 49 24.69 1.80 -7.44
C ASP A 49 24.85 0.52 -6.64
N LYS A 50 25.42 0.71 -5.45
CA LYS A 50 25.65 -0.32 -4.46
C LYS A 50 24.33 -0.97 -4.05
N THR A 51 24.38 -2.29 -4.02
CA THR A 51 23.37 -3.30 -3.66
C THR A 51 22.86 -3.21 -2.22
N ASP A 52 22.62 -2.01 -1.69
CA ASP A 52 22.12 -1.80 -0.32
C ASP A 52 20.68 -1.23 -0.29
N LYS A 53 20.06 -1.05 -1.47
CA LYS A 53 18.69 -0.52 -1.63
C LYS A 53 17.61 -1.59 -1.64
N ASN A 54 17.95 -2.88 -1.63
CA ASN A 54 16.97 -3.91 -1.95
C ASN A 54 15.93 -4.10 -0.85
N GLU A 55 16.31 -4.15 0.44
CA GLU A 55 15.34 -4.42 1.52
C GLU A 55 14.41 -3.22 1.82
N ARG A 56 14.93 -1.98 1.72
CA ARG A 56 14.12 -0.76 1.90
C ARG A 56 13.26 -0.46 0.67
N GLY A 57 13.75 -0.79 -0.52
CA GLY A 57 13.00 -0.74 -1.77
C GLY A 57 11.87 -1.76 -1.80
N GLU A 58 12.18 -3.03 -1.55
CA GLU A 58 11.21 -4.14 -1.47
C GLU A 58 10.14 -3.86 -0.42
N LYS A 59 10.52 -3.46 0.80
CA LYS A 59 9.53 -3.09 1.82
C LYS A 59 8.70 -1.87 1.42
N GLY A 60 9.33 -0.83 0.88
CA GLY A 60 8.64 0.37 0.41
C GLY A 60 7.67 0.09 -0.74
N ASP A 61 7.96 -0.91 -1.56
CA ASP A 61 7.11 -1.33 -2.66
C ASP A 61 5.95 -2.21 -2.16
N VAL A 62 6.20 -3.09 -1.18
CA VAL A 62 5.13 -3.84 -0.49
C VAL A 62 4.18 -2.91 0.27
N ASP A 63 4.69 -1.83 0.88
CA ASP A 63 3.86 -0.85 1.57
C ASP A 63 2.94 -0.09 0.59
N LYS A 64 3.44 0.33 -0.58
CA LYS A 64 2.61 0.91 -1.66
C LYS A 64 1.59 -0.09 -2.18
N ALA A 65 2.00 -1.34 -2.36
CA ALA A 65 1.16 -2.44 -2.80
C ALA A 65 -0.01 -2.68 -1.83
N LYS A 66 0.29 -2.68 -0.53
CA LYS A 66 -0.71 -2.78 0.54
C LYS A 66 -1.68 -1.59 0.54
N LEU A 67 -1.20 -0.38 0.31
CA LEU A 67 -2.07 0.79 0.20
C LEU A 67 -3.04 0.67 -0.97
N ALA A 68 -2.57 0.23 -2.14
CA ALA A 68 -3.44 -0.03 -3.29
C ALA A 68 -4.52 -1.09 -2.97
N PHE A 69 -4.14 -2.16 -2.26
CA PHE A 69 -5.07 -3.19 -1.79
C PHE A 69 -6.16 -2.64 -0.85
N ILE A 70 -5.80 -1.75 0.06
CA ILE A 70 -6.77 -1.10 0.97
C ILE A 70 -7.66 -0.11 0.20
N GLN A 71 -7.09 0.71 -0.68
CA GLN A 71 -7.81 1.70 -1.48
C GLN A 71 -8.82 1.06 -2.43
N ALA A 72 -8.47 -0.10 -3.00
CA ALA A 72 -9.39 -0.92 -3.80
C ALA A 72 -10.45 -1.64 -2.96
N THR A 73 -10.53 -1.36 -1.65
CA THR A 73 -11.47 -1.94 -0.67
C THR A 73 -11.35 -3.46 -0.47
N CYS A 74 -10.29 -4.09 -0.99
CA CYS A 74 -10.04 -5.53 -0.85
C CYS A 74 -9.93 -5.95 0.61
N TRP A 75 -9.37 -5.08 1.47
CA TRP A 75 -9.18 -5.33 2.90
C TRP A 75 -10.48 -5.60 3.67
N SER A 76 -11.62 -5.05 3.23
CA SER A 76 -12.90 -5.21 3.92
C SER A 76 -13.34 -6.69 4.01
N CYS A 77 -13.08 -7.44 2.94
CA CYS A 77 -13.41 -8.86 2.84
C CYS A 77 -12.16 -9.74 3.03
N HIS A 78 -10.98 -9.22 2.70
CA HIS A 78 -9.71 -9.95 2.76
C HIS A 78 -8.70 -9.33 3.72
N PRO A 79 -9.01 -9.21 5.02
CA PRO A 79 -8.07 -8.64 5.99
C PRO A 79 -6.85 -9.55 6.11
N ARG A 80 -5.65 -9.01 5.91
CA ARG A 80 -4.37 -9.76 5.98
C ARG A 80 -4.31 -11.01 5.07
N GLY A 81 -5.07 -11.02 3.98
CA GLY A 81 -5.17 -12.16 3.06
C GLY A 81 -6.12 -13.27 3.50
N GLU A 82 -6.83 -13.10 4.61
CA GLU A 82 -7.93 -14.00 4.95
C GLU A 82 -9.13 -13.78 4.03
N ASN A 83 -10.23 -14.47 4.28
CA ASN A 83 -11.49 -14.23 3.61
C ASN A 83 -12.61 -14.27 4.67
N SER A 84 -13.20 -13.11 4.96
CA SER A 84 -14.23 -12.96 5.99
C SER A 84 -15.59 -13.51 5.56
N ILE A 85 -15.83 -13.64 4.25
CA ILE A 85 -17.09 -14.16 3.69
C ILE A 85 -16.99 -15.69 3.53
N ASN A 86 -15.85 -16.19 3.05
CA ASN A 86 -15.61 -17.62 2.81
C ASN A 86 -14.23 -18.03 3.33
N GLY A 87 -14.16 -18.34 4.63
CA GLY A 87 -12.91 -18.60 5.36
C GLY A 87 -12.03 -19.71 4.78
N ASP A 88 -12.60 -20.67 4.06
CA ASP A 88 -11.87 -21.77 3.43
C ASP A 88 -11.08 -21.35 2.17
N ARG A 89 -11.24 -20.09 1.73
CA ARG A 89 -10.64 -19.55 0.50
C ARG A 89 -9.86 -18.26 0.78
N PRO A 90 -8.77 -18.31 1.56
CA PRO A 90 -7.90 -17.17 1.75
C PRO A 90 -7.08 -16.85 0.49
N LEU A 91 -6.57 -15.62 0.39
CA LEU A 91 -5.66 -15.17 -0.69
C LEU A 91 -4.20 -15.57 -0.44
N LYS A 92 -3.98 -16.67 0.29
CA LYS A 92 -2.67 -17.12 0.75
C LYS A 92 -2.62 -18.64 0.95
N GLY A 93 -1.41 -19.15 1.05
CA GLY A 93 -1.12 -20.56 1.27
C GLY A 93 -1.13 -21.42 0.00
N PRO A 94 -0.85 -22.73 0.13
CA PRO A 94 -0.68 -23.63 -1.01
C PRO A 94 -1.94 -23.76 -1.88
N GLY A 95 -3.14 -23.67 -1.28
CA GLY A 95 -4.39 -23.71 -2.02
C GLY A 95 -4.56 -22.54 -2.99
N PHE A 96 -4.18 -21.34 -2.55
CA PHE A 96 -4.15 -20.14 -3.39
C PHE A 96 -3.14 -20.29 -4.53
N LEU A 97 -1.90 -20.69 -4.21
CA LEU A 97 -0.84 -20.86 -5.21
C LEU A 97 -1.20 -21.89 -6.30
N ARG A 98 -1.85 -23.01 -5.92
CA ARG A 98 -2.31 -24.00 -6.90
C ARG A 98 -3.43 -23.49 -7.80
N ARG A 99 -4.29 -22.61 -7.28
CA ARG A 99 -5.43 -22.09 -8.04
C ARG A 99 -5.04 -20.95 -8.98
N TYR A 100 -4.07 -20.12 -8.57
CA TYR A 100 -3.56 -18.99 -9.33
C TYR A 100 -2.04 -19.12 -9.48
N PRO A 101 -1.56 -19.98 -10.40
CA PRO A 101 -0.13 -20.26 -10.55
C PRO A 101 0.66 -19.06 -11.09
N ASP A 102 0.01 -18.20 -11.86
CA ASP A 102 0.62 -17.02 -12.50
C ASP A 102 -0.20 -15.75 -12.22
N ASP A 103 0.40 -14.59 -12.46
CA ASP A 103 -0.21 -13.29 -12.18
C ASP A 103 -1.31 -12.92 -13.18
N GLU A 104 -1.29 -13.48 -14.39
CA GLU A 104 -2.29 -13.22 -15.43
C GLU A 104 -3.64 -13.84 -15.06
N SER A 105 -3.67 -15.10 -14.67
CA SER A 105 -4.87 -15.81 -14.19
C SER A 105 -5.46 -15.15 -12.94
N LEU A 106 -4.61 -14.62 -12.05
CA LEU A 106 -5.06 -13.85 -10.89
C LEU A 106 -5.64 -12.50 -11.32
N ALA A 107 -4.98 -11.79 -12.24
CA ALA A 107 -5.46 -10.52 -12.79
C ALA A 107 -6.83 -10.70 -13.44
N GLU A 108 -6.98 -11.68 -14.33
CA GLU A 108 -8.24 -12.01 -15.00
C GLU A 108 -9.36 -12.30 -13.99
N PHE A 109 -9.07 -13.08 -12.94
CA PHE A 109 -10.04 -13.36 -11.89
C PHE A 109 -10.45 -12.10 -11.13
N ILE A 110 -9.50 -11.21 -10.78
CA ILE A 110 -9.82 -9.93 -10.13
C ILE A 110 -10.65 -9.03 -11.04
N ARG A 111 -10.33 -8.98 -12.35
CA ARG A 111 -11.10 -8.23 -13.35
C ARG A 111 -12.54 -8.71 -13.41
N LYS A 112 -12.72 -10.02 -13.52
CA LYS A 112 -14.04 -10.67 -13.61
C LYS A 112 -14.83 -10.60 -12.31
N GLY A 113 -14.16 -10.76 -11.16
CA GLY A 113 -14.79 -10.96 -9.87
C GLY A 113 -15.49 -12.33 -9.75
N ALA A 114 -16.22 -12.49 -8.65
CA ALA A 114 -17.08 -13.63 -8.37
C ALA A 114 -18.33 -13.12 -7.63
N GLU A 115 -19.21 -12.47 -8.38
CA GLU A 115 -20.38 -11.77 -7.82
C GLU A 115 -21.33 -12.75 -7.10
N ASP A 116 -21.43 -13.98 -7.59
CA ASP A 116 -22.17 -15.09 -6.97
C ASP A 116 -21.57 -15.54 -5.62
N LYS A 117 -20.37 -15.09 -5.29
CA LYS A 117 -19.64 -15.37 -4.05
C LYS A 117 -19.32 -14.10 -3.26
N GLY A 118 -19.89 -12.96 -3.66
CA GLY A 118 -19.75 -11.69 -2.95
C GLY A 118 -18.48 -10.88 -3.29
N MET A 119 -17.64 -11.33 -4.23
CA MET A 119 -16.50 -10.54 -4.72
C MET A 119 -16.91 -9.76 -5.97
N PRO A 120 -16.93 -8.42 -5.94
CA PRO A 120 -17.32 -7.62 -7.10
C PRO A 120 -16.27 -7.72 -8.23
N SER A 121 -16.69 -7.37 -9.45
CA SER A 121 -15.78 -7.15 -10.57
C SER A 121 -14.97 -5.86 -10.43
N PHE A 122 -13.74 -5.87 -10.95
CA PHE A 122 -12.82 -4.72 -10.94
C PHE A 122 -12.32 -4.43 -12.36
N PRO A 123 -13.16 -3.83 -13.24
CA PRO A 123 -12.71 -3.40 -14.57
C PRO A 123 -11.66 -2.29 -14.48
N ALA A 124 -10.97 -2.02 -15.59
CA ALA A 124 -9.88 -1.03 -15.66
C ALA A 124 -10.29 0.37 -15.16
N ASP A 125 -11.55 0.76 -15.37
CA ASP A 125 -12.11 2.04 -14.91
C ASP A 125 -12.22 2.15 -13.38
N ARG A 126 -12.39 1.02 -12.68
CA ARG A 126 -12.46 0.98 -11.21
C ARG A 126 -11.09 0.73 -10.59
N LEU A 127 -10.26 -0.07 -11.24
CA LEU A 127 -8.92 -0.44 -10.79
C LEU A 127 -7.96 -0.36 -11.98
N SER A 128 -7.16 0.70 -12.08
CA SER A 128 -6.20 0.81 -13.19
C SER A 128 -5.21 -0.35 -13.23
N ASP A 129 -4.65 -0.68 -14.40
CA ASP A 129 -3.68 -1.78 -14.55
C ASP A 129 -2.46 -1.63 -13.62
N ARG A 130 -2.01 -0.39 -13.43
CA ARG A 130 -0.93 -0.08 -12.48
C ARG A 130 -1.31 -0.45 -11.05
N ASN A 131 -2.52 -0.11 -10.60
CA ASN A 131 -2.97 -0.45 -9.25
C ASN A 131 -3.27 -1.95 -9.12
N LEU A 132 -3.75 -2.61 -10.19
CA LEU A 132 -3.92 -4.05 -10.21
C LEU A 132 -2.58 -4.78 -10.03
N SER A 133 -1.52 -4.35 -10.72
CA SER A 133 -0.17 -4.90 -10.54
C SER A 133 0.33 -4.75 -9.10
N LEU A 134 0.10 -3.59 -8.48
CA LEU A 134 0.41 -3.37 -7.06
C LEU A 134 -0.41 -4.30 -6.14
N VAL A 135 -1.71 -4.45 -6.40
CA VAL A 135 -2.58 -5.37 -5.64
C VAL A 135 -2.08 -6.81 -5.73
N ILE A 136 -1.73 -7.28 -6.93
CA ILE A 136 -1.20 -8.63 -7.16
C ILE A 136 0.13 -8.81 -6.42
N SER A 137 1.04 -7.83 -6.53
CA SER A 137 2.30 -7.85 -5.81
C SER A 137 2.11 -7.99 -4.29
N TYR A 138 1.15 -7.24 -3.72
CA TYR A 138 0.81 -7.40 -2.31
C TYR A 138 0.28 -8.81 -2.00
N ILE A 139 -0.66 -9.34 -2.80
CA ILE A 139 -1.23 -10.68 -2.59
C ILE A 139 -0.12 -11.74 -2.63
N ARG A 140 0.79 -11.67 -3.61
CA ARG A 140 1.93 -12.60 -3.72
C ARG A 140 2.89 -12.51 -2.53
N SER A 141 3.07 -11.32 -1.95
CA SER A 141 3.88 -11.16 -0.75
C SER A 141 3.34 -11.91 0.48
N LEU A 142 2.04 -12.23 0.51
CA LEU A 142 1.40 -12.94 1.63
C LEU A 142 1.75 -14.43 1.67
N THR A 143 2.18 -15.00 0.55
CA THR A 143 2.71 -16.37 0.49
C THR A 143 3.76 -16.42 -0.61
N PRO A 144 5.03 -16.25 -0.25
CA PRO A 144 6.12 -16.44 -1.18
C PRO A 144 6.05 -17.86 -1.77
N PRO A 145 6.30 -18.03 -3.08
CA PRO A 145 6.49 -19.36 -3.63
C PRO A 145 7.63 -20.07 -2.89
N ALA A 146 7.51 -21.38 -2.70
CA ALA A 146 8.63 -22.17 -2.17
C ALA A 146 9.85 -21.94 -3.06
N ARG A 147 10.95 -21.48 -2.46
CA ARG A 147 12.23 -21.31 -3.15
C ARG A 147 12.86 -22.65 -3.46
#